data_AF-A0A919VWQ1-F1
#
_entry.id   AF-A0A919VWQ1-F1
#
_cell.length_a   1.000
_cell.length_b   1.000
_cell.length_c   1.000
_cell.angle_alpha   90.00
_cell.angle_beta   90.00
_cell.angle_gamma   90.00
#
_symmetry.space_group_name_H-M   'P 1'
#
loop_
_entity.id
_entity.type
_entity.pdbx_description
1 polymer ?
#
loop_
_entity_poly.entity_id
_entity_poly.type
_entity_poly.pdbx_seq_one_letter_code
_entity_poly.pdbx_strand_id
1 'polypeptide(L)'
;MNPEPSPWRLKEFIEHIDIWIGLEKPDVDLRIHVLAWAMRRDENPYQGARRESGFPNLWFAPVPQSNRNGQIVICITKSSSRCVRCAARGSAR
;
A
#
# COMPACT_ATOMS: atom_id res chain seq x y z
N MET A 1 21.28 0.62 25.99
CA MET A 1 20.56 1.38 24.95
C MET A 1 19.92 0.38 24.02
N ASN A 2 18.59 0.27 24.02
CA ASN A 2 17.88 -0.50 23.01
C ASN A 2 18.03 0.23 21.67
N PRO A 3 18.33 -0.46 20.56
CA PRO A 3 18.28 0.18 19.26
C PRO A 3 16.82 0.59 19.02
N GLU A 4 16.58 1.90 18.87
CA GLU A 4 15.33 2.43 18.33
C GLU A 4 14.98 1.62 17.07
N PRO A 5 13.73 1.11 16.93
CA PRO A 5 13.37 0.31 15.78
C PRO A 5 13.59 1.12 14.51
N SER A 6 14.54 0.66 13.70
CA SER A 6 14.91 1.30 12.43
C SER A 6 13.66 1.64 11.60
N PRO A 7 13.55 2.86 11.03
CA PRO A 7 12.38 3.31 10.30
C PRO A 7 12.00 2.31 9.20
N TRP A 8 10.70 2.16 8.96
CA TRP A 8 10.21 1.26 7.93
C TRP A 8 10.67 1.79 6.58
N ARG A 9 11.49 0.99 5.86
CA ARG A 9 11.96 1.38 4.53
C ARG A 9 10.97 0.87 3.49
N LEU A 10 10.49 1.77 2.64
CA LEU A 10 9.67 1.43 1.48
C LEU A 10 10.54 0.72 0.42
N LYS A 11 10.64 -0.62 0.48
CA LYS A 11 11.40 -1.40 -0.50
C LYS A 11 10.59 -1.57 -1.80
N GLU A 12 11.23 -1.32 -2.95
CA GLU A 12 10.66 -1.47 -4.31
C GLU A 12 9.38 -0.64 -4.53
N PHE A 13 9.11 0.35 -3.67
CA PHE A 13 7.85 1.07 -3.71
C PHE A 13 7.60 1.78 -5.05
N ILE A 14 8.62 2.45 -5.59
CA ILE A 14 8.54 3.12 -6.89
C ILE A 14 8.24 2.11 -8.00
N GLU A 15 8.94 0.98 -8.04
CA GLU A 15 8.74 -0.07 -9.04
C GLU A 15 7.32 -0.64 -9.01
N HIS A 16 6.76 -0.90 -7.82
CA HIS A 16 5.40 -1.43 -7.69
C HIS A 16 4.34 -0.37 -8.00
N ILE A 17 4.61 0.91 -7.73
CA ILE A 17 3.75 2.01 -8.18
C ILE A 17 3.78 2.13 -9.70
N ASP A 18 4.95 2.06 -10.34
CA ASP A 18 5.07 2.11 -11.80
C ASP A 18 4.34 0.94 -12.46
N ILE A 19 4.43 -0.26 -11.90
CA ILE A 19 3.65 -1.43 -12.35
C ILE A 19 2.15 -1.16 -12.23
N TRP A 20 1.68 -0.65 -11.08
CA TRP A 20 0.27 -0.32 -10.89
C TRP A 20 -0.20 0.75 -11.89
N ILE A 21 0.59 1.80 -12.11
CA ILE A 21 0.29 2.86 -13.08
C ILE A 21 0.21 2.30 -14.50
N GLY A 22 1.12 1.40 -14.88
CA GLY A 22 1.13 0.75 -16.19
C GLY A 22 -0.08 -0.14 -16.44
N LEU A 23 -0.52 -0.88 -15.40
CA LEU A 23 -1.65 -1.81 -15.49
C LEU A 23 -3.00 -1.09 -15.46
N GLU A 24 -3.23 -0.24 -14.47
CA GLU A 24 -4.55 0.34 -14.18
C GLU A 24 -4.77 1.70 -14.86
N LYS A 25 -3.70 2.33 -15.37
CA LYS A 25 -3.72 3.66 -15.98
C LYS A 25 -4.55 4.69 -15.18
N PRO A 26 -4.32 4.82 -13.85
CA PRO A 26 -5.09 5.72 -13.00
C PRO A 26 -4.95 7.18 -13.46
N ASP A 27 -5.90 8.06 -13.14
CA ASP A 27 -5.75 9.50 -13.37
C ASP A 27 -4.63 10.11 -12.50
N VAL A 28 -4.19 11.32 -12.87
CA VAL A 28 -3.06 11.99 -12.20
C VAL A 28 -3.36 12.25 -10.72
N ASP A 29 -4.59 12.63 -10.39
CA ASP A 29 -4.98 12.95 -9.02
C ASP A 29 -4.92 11.71 -8.12
N LEU A 30 -5.39 10.57 -8.62
CA LEU A 30 -5.34 9.29 -7.92
C LEU A 30 -3.89 8.82 -7.72
N ARG A 31 -3.00 9.03 -8.71
CA ARG A 31 -1.57 8.73 -8.58
C ARG A 31 -0.93 9.54 -7.46
N ILE A 32 -1.11 10.86 -7.49
CA ILE A 32 -0.56 11.79 -6.49
C ILE A 32 -1.05 11.41 -5.10
N HIS A 33 -2.35 11.10 -4.98
CA HIS A 33 -2.96 10.73 -3.70
C HIS A 33 -2.39 9.42 -3.13
N VAL A 34 -2.28 8.38 -3.95
CA VAL A 34 -1.70 7.08 -3.53
C VAL A 34 -0.23 7.25 -3.14
N LEU A 35 0.55 8.00 -3.93
CA LEU A 35 1.96 8.31 -3.62
C LEU A 35 2.10 9.06 -2.28
N ALA A 36 1.35 10.15 -2.10
CA ALA A 36 1.38 10.95 -0.89
C ALA A 36 0.97 10.14 0.36
N TRP A 37 -0.04 9.28 0.23
CA TRP A 37 -0.45 8.39 1.31
C TRP A 37 0.63 7.36 1.67
N ALA A 38 1.27 6.76 0.66
CA ALA A 38 2.24 5.70 0.89
C ALA A 38 3.58 6.23 1.43
N MET A 39 4.00 7.43 1.06
CA MET A 39 5.22 8.04 1.62
C MET A 39 5.12 8.28 3.13
N ARG A 40 3.92 8.49 3.69
CA ARG A 40 3.69 8.67 5.14
C ARG A 40 3.75 7.38 5.97
N ARG A 41 4.09 6.24 5.34
CA ARG A 41 4.09 4.90 5.95
C ARG A 41 5.44 4.45 6.48
N ASP A 42 6.46 5.29 6.33
CA ASP A 42 7.78 5.15 6.94
C ASP A 42 7.71 5.15 8.49
N GLU A 43 6.76 5.89 9.06
CA GLU A 43 6.45 5.91 10.50
C GLU A 43 5.72 4.64 10.98
N ASN A 44 4.60 4.29 10.33
CA ASN A 44 3.83 3.08 10.64
C ASN A 44 3.17 2.48 9.38
N PRO A 45 3.73 1.41 8.80
CA PRO A 45 3.22 0.85 7.55
C PRO A 45 1.90 0.11 7.72
N TYR A 46 1.53 -0.27 8.94
CA TYR A 46 0.32 -1.05 9.25
C TYR A 46 -0.87 -0.19 9.67
N GLN A 47 -0.74 1.13 9.72
CA GLN A 47 -1.85 1.99 10.16
C GLN A 47 -3.11 1.78 9.31
N GLY A 48 -4.25 1.42 9.93
CA GLY A 48 -5.46 1.10 9.18
C GLY A 48 -5.35 -0.10 8.22
N ALA A 49 -4.28 -0.90 8.35
CA ALA A 49 -4.12 -2.14 7.62
C ALA A 49 -4.79 -3.28 8.39
N ARG A 50 -5.45 -4.17 7.66
CA ARG A 50 -6.01 -5.42 8.18
C ARG A 50 -5.07 -6.57 7.82
N ARG A 51 -4.73 -7.40 8.80
CA ARG A 51 -3.99 -8.65 8.54
C ARG A 51 -4.89 -9.65 7.81
N GLU A 52 -4.34 -10.29 6.80
CA GLU A 52 -5.05 -11.33 6.06
C GLU A 52 -5.08 -12.65 6.84
N SER A 53 -6.26 -13.26 6.93
CA SER A 53 -6.42 -14.58 7.54
C SER A 53 -5.66 -15.64 6.74
N GLY A 54 -4.90 -16.49 7.41
CA GLY A 54 -4.11 -17.56 6.76
C GLY A 54 -2.74 -17.13 6.25
N PHE A 55 -2.40 -15.83 6.26
CA PHE A 55 -1.08 -15.32 5.84
C PHE A 55 -0.47 -14.46 6.95
N PRO A 56 0.39 -15.02 7.83
CA PRO A 56 0.84 -14.35 9.06
C PRO A 56 1.58 -13.03 8.83
N ASN A 57 2.17 -12.86 7.64
CA ASN A 57 2.99 -11.71 7.29
C ASN A 57 2.32 -10.78 6.28
N LEU A 58 1.02 -10.95 5.96
CA LEU A 58 0.33 -10.21 4.92
C LEU A 58 -0.70 -9.24 5.51
N TRP A 59 -0.61 -7.98 5.09
CA TRP A 59 -1.49 -6.90 5.55
C TRP A 59 -2.07 -6.14 4.37
N PHE A 60 -3.36 -5.80 4.43
CA PHE A 60 -4.07 -5.02 3.42
C PHE A 60 -4.50 -3.68 3.99
N ALA A 61 -4.03 -2.58 3.39
CA ALA A 61 -4.37 -1.22 3.78
C ALA A 61 -5.12 -0.54 2.62
N PRO A 62 -6.44 -0.29 2.76
CA PRO A 62 -7.14 0.51 1.77
C PRO A 62 -6.61 1.94 1.80
N VAL A 63 -6.34 2.51 0.63
CA VAL A 63 -5.96 3.91 0.50
C VAL A 63 -7.23 4.74 0.71
N PRO A 64 -7.31 5.60 1.75
CA PRO A 64 -8.47 6.45 2.00
C PRO A 64 -8.78 7.29 0.76
N GLN A 65 -10.05 7.63 0.50
CA GLN A 65 -10.46 8.52 -0.60
C GLN A 65 -10.06 8.06 -2.02
N SER A 66 -9.49 6.86 -2.18
CA SER A 66 -9.16 6.27 -3.47
C SER A 66 -10.36 5.59 -4.13
N ASN A 67 -11.56 5.68 -3.53
CA ASN A 67 -12.76 5.07 -4.11
C ASN A 67 -13.12 5.82 -5.40
N ARG A 68 -13.08 5.11 -6.52
CA ARG A 68 -13.52 5.58 -7.84
C ARG A 68 -14.41 4.51 -8.42
N ASN A 69 -15.68 4.82 -8.68
CA ASN A 69 -16.65 3.91 -9.29
C ASN A 69 -16.74 2.52 -8.60
N GLY A 70 -16.64 2.49 -7.27
CA GLY A 70 -16.70 1.23 -6.50
C GLY A 70 -15.38 0.45 -6.46
N GLN A 71 -14.31 0.96 -7.06
CA GLN A 71 -12.96 0.41 -6.97
C GLN A 71 -12.15 1.17 -5.93
N ILE A 72 -11.35 0.44 -5.14
CA ILE A 72 -10.45 1.00 -4.13
C ILE A 72 -9.03 0.48 -4.35
N VAL A 73 -8.05 1.33 -4.12
CA VAL A 73 -6.63 0.96 -4.17
C VAL A 73 -6.29 0.36 -2.81
N ILE A 74 -5.66 -0.82 -2.81
CA ILE A 74 -5.25 -1.52 -1.59
C ILE A 74 -3.75 -1.68 -1.63
N CYS A 75 -3.03 -1.19 -0.62
CA CYS A 75 -1.62 -1.48 -0.48
C CYS A 75 -1.38 -2.63 0.50
N ILE A 76 -0.56 -3.58 0.06
CA ILE A 76 -0.28 -4.87 0.65
C ILE A 76 1.09 -4.79 1.33
N THR A 77 1.15 -4.86 2.65
CA THR A 77 2.44 -4.87 3.35
C THR A 77 2.85 -6.30 3.73
N LYS A 78 4.09 -6.69 3.43
CA LYS A 78 4.71 -7.94 3.90
C LYS A 78 5.73 -7.69 5.00
N SER A 79 5.47 -8.19 6.21
CA SER A 79 6.29 -7.93 7.41
C SER A 79 7.67 -8.61 7.37
N SER A 80 7.80 -9.76 6.72
CA SER A 80 9.09 -10.46 6.57
C SER A 80 10.09 -9.72 5.67
N SER A 81 9.68 -8.63 5.03
CA SER A 81 10.49 -7.94 4.00
C SER A 81 10.39 -6.42 4.01
N ARG A 82 9.75 -5.80 5.01
CA ARG A 82 9.46 -4.35 5.04
C ARG A 82 8.99 -3.82 3.66
N CYS A 83 8.03 -4.49 3.03
CA CYS A 83 7.62 -4.19 1.65
C CYS A 83 6.15 -3.81 1.60
N VAL A 84 5.79 -2.71 0.93
CA VAL A 84 4.42 -2.25 0.68
C VAL A 84 4.15 -2.37 -0.83
N ARG A 85 3.17 -3.16 -1.26
CA ARG A 85 2.80 -3.43 -2.66
C ARG A 85 1.38 -2.95 -2.95
N CYS A 86 1.16 -2.00 -3.84
CA CYS A 86 -0.21 -1.60 -4.15
C CYS A 86 -0.85 -2.54 -5.19
N ALA A 87 -2.06 -3.02 -4.92
CA ALA A 87 -2.87 -3.88 -5.76
C ALA A 87 -4.29 -3.31 -5.83
N ALA A 88 -4.82 -3.19 -7.04
CA ALA A 88 -6.24 -2.91 -7.25
C ALA A 88 -7.03 -4.21 -7.02
N ARG A 89 -8.13 -4.13 -6.29
CA ARG A 89 -9.08 -5.24 -6.18
C ARG A 89 -10.44 -4.74 -6.67
N GLY A 90 -10.91 -5.30 -7.79
CA GLY A 90 -12.24 -5.02 -8.31
C GLY A 90 -13.32 -5.56 -7.38
N SER A 91 -14.33 -4.74 -7.07
CA SER A 91 -15.54 -5.20 -6.39
C SER A 91 -16.49 -5.82 -7.41
N ALA A 92 -16.86 -7.08 -7.19
CA ALA A 92 -17.94 -7.74 -7.90
C ALA A 92 -19.29 -7.07 -7.58
N ARG A 93 -19.99 -6.63 -8.61
CA ARG A 93 -21.43 -6.88 -8.83
C ARG A 93 -21.65 -7.10 -10.31
#